data_AF-V9IKQ8-F1
#
_entry.id   AF-V9IKQ8-F1
#
_cell.length_a   1.000
_cell.length_b   1.000
_cell.length_c   1.000
_cell.angle_alpha   90.00
_cell.angle_beta   90.00
_cell.angle_gamma   90.00
#
_symmetry.space_group_name_H-M   'P 1'
#
loop_
_entity.id
_entity.type
_entity.pdbx_description
1 polymer ?
#
loop_
_entity_poly.entity_id
_entity_poly.type
_entity_poly.pdbx_seq_one_letter_code
_entity_poly.pdbx_strand_id
1 'polypeptide(L)'
;MFENINNRLLPIKAHYFLFNAATGPIVPFLPTIAKQLGFSGFLVGTIYTILPISGLIAKPLFGALADKFKIHKILFLIFQVIVAIALFTIYFIPEIHNKANVYLTCNGEATLEMCSKHGFSDKIIQDVITELHLNESCQVSCKATKEIYLEICSYWKVPHFCELENSSTILDTDTFNFTLTFDIFHDFYINNCMYIRIFTAQFSDGAIYKPACNIM
;
A
#
# COMPACT_ATOMS: atom_id res chain seq x y z
N MET A 1 -11.92 44.24 -25.26
CA MET A 1 -12.05 42.87 -25.83
C MET A 1 -13.24 42.07 -25.27
N PHE A 2 -14.21 42.69 -24.56
CA PHE A 2 -15.36 41.98 -23.95
C PHE A 2 -16.73 42.60 -24.32
N GLU A 3 -16.84 43.35 -25.43
CA GLU A 3 -18.04 44.15 -25.70
C GLU A 3 -19.25 43.37 -26.26
N ASN A 4 -19.13 42.06 -26.53
CA ASN A 4 -20.25 41.24 -27.00
C ASN A 4 -20.26 39.85 -26.34
N ILE A 5 -20.60 39.79 -25.05
CA ILE A 5 -20.76 38.52 -24.32
C ILE A 5 -22.15 37.96 -24.58
N ASN A 6 -22.22 36.80 -25.24
CA ASN A 6 -23.47 36.08 -25.42
C ASN A 6 -23.88 35.37 -24.12
N ASN A 7 -24.79 36.00 -23.38
CA ASN A 7 -25.30 35.49 -22.09
C ASN A 7 -26.02 34.13 -22.19
N ARG A 8 -26.49 33.72 -23.38
CA ARG A 8 -27.10 32.38 -23.57
C ARG A 8 -26.06 31.25 -23.53
N LEU A 9 -24.83 31.52 -23.96
CA LEU A 9 -23.73 30.55 -23.99
C LEU A 9 -22.85 30.61 -22.73
N LEU A 10 -23.05 31.62 -21.89
CA LEU A 10 -22.23 31.82 -20.70
C LEU A 10 -22.30 30.64 -19.71
N PRO A 11 -23.47 30.02 -19.43
CA PRO A 11 -23.54 28.88 -18.53
C PRO A 11 -22.75 27.66 -19.03
N ILE A 12 -22.85 27.34 -20.32
CA ILE A 12 -22.14 26.18 -20.90
C ILE A 12 -20.63 26.44 -20.96
N LYS A 13 -20.21 27.67 -21.26
CA LYS A 13 -18.79 28.06 -21.21
C LYS A 13 -18.23 27.97 -19.80
N ALA A 14 -18.97 28.45 -18.80
CA ALA A 14 -18.58 28.34 -17.40
C ALA A 14 -18.46 26.88 -16.96
N HIS A 15 -19.40 26.02 -17.37
CA HIS A 15 -19.32 24.59 -17.11
C HIS A 15 -18.05 23.96 -17.70
N TYR A 16 -17.75 24.18 -18.98
CA TYR A 16 -16.54 23.63 -19.60
C TYR A 16 -15.26 24.18 -18.97
N PHE A 17 -15.24 25.46 -18.61
CA PHE A 17 -14.10 26.06 -17.92
C PHE A 17 -13.86 25.38 -16.57
N LEU A 18 -14.89 25.29 -15.71
CA LEU A 18 -14.77 24.68 -14.40
C LEU A 18 -14.44 23.18 -14.49
N PHE A 19 -15.04 22.46 -15.44
CA PHE A 19 -14.77 21.05 -15.66
C PHE A 19 -13.31 20.79 -16.05
N ASN A 20 -12.77 21.55 -17.01
CA ASN A 20 -11.37 21.43 -17.41
C ASN A 20 -10.41 21.93 -16.32
N ALA A 21 -10.77 23.00 -15.59
CA ALA A 21 -9.97 23.51 -14.48
C ALA A 21 -9.86 22.49 -13.33
N ALA A 22 -10.93 21.73 -13.06
CA ALA A 22 -10.90 20.65 -12.06
C ALA A 22 -10.17 19.40 -12.56
N THR A 23 -10.46 18.96 -13.79
CA THR A 23 -9.92 17.69 -14.31
C THR A 23 -8.46 17.77 -14.75
N GLY A 24 -8.03 18.91 -15.29
CA GLY A 24 -6.67 19.13 -15.78
C GLY A 24 -5.57 18.75 -14.78
N PRO A 25 -5.62 19.23 -13.51
CA PRO A 25 -4.64 18.84 -12.51
C PRO A 25 -4.90 17.45 -11.92
N ILE A 26 -6.16 17.03 -11.67
CA ILE A 26 -6.41 15.82 -10.89
C ILE A 26 -6.23 14.53 -11.70
N VAL A 27 -6.65 14.50 -12.97
CA VAL A 27 -6.71 13.28 -13.78
C VAL A 27 -5.33 12.62 -13.96
N PRO A 28 -4.23 13.36 -14.21
CA PRO A 28 -2.88 12.79 -14.29
C PRO A 28 -2.39 12.15 -12.99
N PHE A 29 -2.85 12.62 -11.82
CA PHE A 29 -2.42 12.11 -10.51
C PHE A 29 -3.31 11.01 -9.93
N LEU A 30 -4.51 10.81 -10.47
CA LEU A 30 -5.43 9.74 -10.02
C LEU A 30 -4.79 8.33 -9.99
N PRO A 31 -3.93 7.90 -10.96
CA PRO A 31 -3.24 6.62 -10.85
C PRO A 31 -2.31 6.53 -9.64
N THR A 32 -1.64 7.64 -9.31
CA THR A 32 -0.74 7.72 -8.15
C THR A 32 -1.53 7.69 -6.85
N ILE A 33 -2.64 8.44 -6.78
CA ILE A 33 -3.55 8.42 -5.62
C ILE A 33 -4.10 7.01 -5.40
N ALA A 34 -4.50 6.30 -6.47
CA ALA A 34 -4.94 4.91 -6.37
C ALA A 34 -3.84 3.99 -5.83
N LYS A 35 -2.60 4.15 -6.27
CA LYS A 35 -1.46 3.40 -5.69
C LYS A 35 -1.24 3.72 -4.21
N GLN A 36 -1.37 4.98 -3.81
CA GLN A 36 -1.25 5.40 -2.41
C GLN A 36 -2.37 4.82 -1.53
N LEU A 37 -3.58 4.65 -2.08
CA LEU A 37 -4.70 3.94 -1.46
C LEU A 37 -4.47 2.41 -1.35
N GLY A 38 -3.36 1.90 -1.87
CA GLY A 38 -2.97 0.49 -1.76
C GLY A 38 -3.39 -0.39 -2.93
N PHE A 39 -3.94 0.17 -4.01
CA PHE A 39 -4.28 -0.61 -5.21
C PHE A 39 -3.01 -1.06 -5.97
N SER A 40 -3.05 -2.27 -6.52
CA SER A 40 -1.92 -2.83 -7.28
C SER A 40 -1.73 -2.10 -8.62
N GLY A 41 -0.48 -2.02 -9.09
CA GLY A 41 -0.16 -1.39 -10.37
C GLY A 41 -0.87 -2.04 -11.56
N PHE A 42 -1.04 -3.37 -11.54
CA PHE A 42 -1.79 -4.11 -12.54
C PHE A 42 -3.26 -3.67 -12.59
N LEU A 43 -3.94 -3.64 -11.44
CA LEU A 43 -5.35 -3.24 -11.36
C LEU A 43 -5.57 -1.81 -11.86
N VAL A 44 -4.72 -0.87 -11.41
CA VAL A 44 -4.77 0.53 -11.86
C VAL A 44 -4.57 0.59 -13.38
N GLY A 45 -3.58 -0.11 -13.92
CA GLY A 45 -3.33 -0.19 -15.37
C GLY A 45 -4.54 -0.71 -16.16
N THR A 46 -5.20 -1.76 -15.67
CA THR A 46 -6.40 -2.33 -16.28
C THR A 46 -7.55 -1.33 -16.32
N ILE A 47 -7.83 -0.65 -15.20
CA ILE A 47 -8.89 0.38 -15.12
C ILE A 47 -8.64 1.48 -16.16
N TYR A 48 -7.40 1.97 -16.23
CA TYR A 48 -7.00 3.04 -17.17
C TYR A 48 -6.95 2.60 -18.63
N THR A 49 -6.96 1.30 -18.91
CA THR A 49 -7.08 0.77 -20.28
C THR A 49 -8.55 0.62 -20.68
N ILE A 50 -9.41 0.17 -19.76
CA ILE A 50 -10.85 0.00 -20.02
C ILE A 50 -11.54 1.36 -20.23
N LEU A 51 -11.15 2.38 -19.46
CA LEU A 51 -11.69 3.75 -19.55
C LEU A 51 -11.70 4.32 -20.98
N PRO A 52 -10.57 4.45 -21.70
CA PRO A 52 -10.56 5.00 -23.05
C PRO A 52 -11.30 4.11 -24.06
N ILE A 53 -11.26 2.78 -23.92
CA ILE A 53 -11.98 1.85 -24.79
C ILE A 53 -13.50 2.03 -24.63
N SER A 54 -13.98 2.06 -23.39
CA SER A 54 -15.39 2.31 -23.10
C SER A 54 -15.83 3.69 -23.60
N GLY A 55 -14.99 4.72 -23.43
CA GLY A 55 -15.25 6.06 -23.96
C GLY A 55 -15.30 6.11 -25.50
N LEU A 56 -14.45 5.34 -26.18
CA LEU A 56 -14.44 5.22 -27.64
C LEU A 56 -15.75 4.62 -28.17
N ILE A 57 -16.33 3.64 -27.47
CA ILE A 57 -17.58 2.99 -27.86
C ILE A 57 -18.80 3.83 -27.43
N ALA A 58 -18.78 4.39 -26.23
CA ALA A 58 -19.90 5.15 -25.68
C ALA A 58 -20.19 6.43 -26.48
N LYS A 59 -19.15 7.15 -26.93
CA LYS A 59 -19.30 8.40 -27.68
C LYS A 59 -20.16 8.28 -28.95
N PRO A 60 -19.87 7.38 -29.91
CA PRO A 60 -20.72 7.22 -31.09
C PRO A 60 -22.10 6.69 -30.74
N LEU A 61 -22.22 5.78 -29.77
CA LEU A 61 -23.49 5.15 -29.42
C LEU A 61 -24.48 6.15 -28.79
N PHE A 62 -24.06 6.87 -27.75
CA PHE A 62 -24.89 7.88 -27.10
C PHE A 62 -24.98 9.18 -27.89
N GLY A 63 -23.97 9.51 -28.70
CA GLY A 63 -24.02 10.62 -29.66
C GLY A 63 -25.12 10.39 -30.71
N ALA A 64 -25.09 9.23 -31.38
CA ALA A 64 -26.11 8.87 -32.36
C ALA A 64 -27.51 8.77 -31.74
N LEU A 65 -27.62 8.28 -30.51
CA LEU A 65 -28.87 8.26 -29.77
C LEU A 65 -29.39 9.68 -29.50
N ALA A 66 -28.51 10.58 -29.06
CA ALA A 66 -28.85 11.97 -28.81
C ALA A 66 -29.33 12.68 -30.09
N ASP A 67 -28.64 12.46 -31.21
CA ASP A 67 -28.98 13.03 -32.52
C ASP A 67 -30.32 12.50 -33.04
N LYS A 68 -30.53 11.17 -32.98
CA LYS A 68 -31.75 10.52 -33.49
C LYS A 68 -33.01 11.00 -32.77
N PHE A 69 -32.94 11.13 -31.44
CA PHE A 69 -34.09 11.51 -30.62
C PHE A 69 -34.13 13.01 -30.27
N LYS A 70 -33.12 13.80 -30.70
CA LYS A 70 -32.96 15.24 -30.39
C LYS A 70 -32.97 15.56 -28.89
N ILE A 71 -32.46 14.65 -28.07
CA ILE A 71 -32.48 14.72 -26.59
C ILE A 71 -31.14 15.14 -25.96
N HIS A 72 -30.30 15.89 -26.69
CA HIS A 72 -28.96 16.30 -26.26
C HIS A 72 -28.91 16.87 -24.83
N LYS A 73 -29.83 17.80 -24.52
CA LYS A 73 -29.86 18.46 -23.20
C LYS A 73 -30.17 17.49 -22.07
N ILE A 74 -31.11 16.57 -22.29
CA ILE A 74 -31.51 15.59 -21.28
C ILE A 74 -30.37 14.61 -21.03
N LEU A 75 -29.79 14.04 -22.09
CA LEU A 75 -28.67 13.11 -21.95
C LEU A 75 -27.45 13.77 -21.30
N PHE A 76 -27.13 15.02 -21.68
CA PHE A 76 -26.05 15.78 -21.06
C PHE A 76 -26.27 15.95 -19.54
N LEU A 77 -27.47 16.36 -19.12
CA LEU A 77 -27.79 16.52 -17.69
C LEU A 77 -27.75 15.20 -16.93
N ILE A 78 -28.26 14.11 -17.53
CA ILE A 78 -28.21 12.77 -16.94
C ILE A 78 -26.75 12.35 -16.72
N PHE A 79 -25.89 12.46 -17.73
CA PHE A 79 -24.49 12.10 -17.58
C PHE A 79 -23.76 12.96 -16.55
N GLN A 80 -24.10 14.25 -16.46
CA GLN A 80 -23.52 15.12 -15.43
C GLN A 80 -23.89 14.67 -14.01
N VAL A 81 -25.14 14.25 -13.81
CA VAL A 81 -25.59 13.70 -12.51
C VAL A 81 -24.88 12.38 -12.20
N ILE A 82 -24.77 11.48 -13.18
CA ILE A 82 -24.07 10.20 -13.01
C ILE A 82 -22.60 10.43 -12.63
N VAL A 83 -21.90 11.33 -13.34
CA VAL A 83 -20.50 11.67 -13.05
C VAL A 83 -20.38 12.29 -11.66
N ALA A 84 -21.28 13.20 -11.26
CA ALA A 84 -21.26 13.81 -9.95
C ALA A 84 -21.42 12.76 -8.82
N ILE A 85 -22.36 11.82 -8.97
CA ILE A 85 -22.57 10.73 -8.01
C ILE A 85 -21.34 9.82 -7.96
N ALA A 86 -20.78 9.44 -9.11
CA ALA A 86 -19.60 8.58 -9.18
C ALA A 86 -18.39 9.23 -8.49
N LEU A 87 -18.08 10.49 -8.80
CA LEU A 87 -16.98 11.23 -8.19
C LEU A 87 -17.20 11.46 -6.69
N PHE A 88 -18.44 11.71 -6.27
CA PHE A 88 -18.77 11.81 -4.84
C PHE A 88 -18.53 10.48 -4.11
N THR A 89 -18.85 9.35 -4.75
CA THR A 89 -18.64 8.02 -4.17
C THR A 89 -17.16 7.68 -4.00
N ILE A 90 -16.28 8.21 -4.86
CA ILE A 90 -14.82 8.02 -4.74
C ILE A 90 -14.29 8.52 -3.39
N TYR A 91 -14.90 9.56 -2.82
CA TYR A 91 -14.51 10.08 -1.50
C TYR A 91 -14.66 9.05 -0.37
N PHE A 92 -15.55 8.07 -0.53
CA PHE A 92 -15.81 7.03 0.47
C PHE A 92 -14.97 5.76 0.26
N ILE A 93 -14.05 5.74 -0.72
CA ILE A 93 -13.18 4.59 -0.95
C ILE A 93 -12.17 4.52 0.21
N PRO A 94 -12.17 3.46 1.02
CA PRO A 94 -11.22 3.31 2.11
C PRO A 94 -9.81 3.01 1.58
N GLU A 95 -8.81 3.47 2.31
CA GLU A 95 -7.42 3.03 2.11
C GLU A 95 -7.29 1.53 2.40
N ILE A 96 -6.82 0.77 1.42
CA ILE A 96 -6.44 -0.63 1.60
C ILE A 96 -5.21 -0.61 2.51
N HIS A 97 -5.40 -1.01 3.76
CA HIS A 97 -4.33 -1.11 4.74
C HIS A 97 -3.38 -2.24 4.35
N ASN A 98 -2.38 -1.92 3.53
CA ASN A 98 -1.23 -2.78 3.26
C ASN A 98 -0.18 -2.72 4.38
N LYS A 99 -0.52 -2.12 5.52
CA LYS A 99 0.33 -2.01 6.70
C LYS A 99 -0.09 -3.07 7.69
N ALA A 100 0.68 -4.16 7.74
CA ALA A 100 0.61 -5.11 8.84
C ALA A 100 1.47 -4.58 9.99
N ASN A 101 0.97 -4.67 11.22
CA ASN A 101 1.83 -4.51 12.38
C ASN A 101 2.68 -5.77 12.48
N VAL A 102 4.00 -5.59 12.39
CA VAL A 102 4.98 -6.66 12.54
C VAL A 102 5.68 -6.46 13.87
N TYR A 103 5.69 -7.48 14.71
CA TYR A 103 6.32 -7.47 16.02
C TYR A 103 7.53 -8.40 16.01
N LEU A 104 8.67 -7.91 16.49
CA LEU A 104 9.82 -8.75 16.81
C LEU A 104 9.64 -9.25 18.24
N THR A 105 9.48 -10.55 18.41
CA THR A 105 9.35 -11.19 19.73
C THR A 105 10.54 -12.08 20.02
N CYS A 106 10.93 -12.14 21.30
CA CYS A 106 12.06 -12.90 21.78
C CYS A 106 11.60 -13.80 22.92
N ASN A 107 11.32 -15.07 22.63
CA ASN A 107 10.92 -16.08 23.62
C ASN A 107 11.75 -17.35 23.39
N GLY A 108 13.00 -17.36 23.87
CA GLY A 108 14.00 -18.37 23.55
C GLY A 108 14.59 -18.25 22.14
N GLU A 109 13.75 -17.98 21.14
CA GLU A 109 14.15 -17.70 19.75
C GLU A 109 13.57 -16.39 19.26
N ALA A 110 14.26 -15.76 18.31
CA ALA A 110 13.82 -14.51 17.71
C ALA A 110 12.84 -14.80 16.56
N THR A 111 11.62 -14.29 16.68
CA THR A 111 10.58 -14.50 15.66
C THR A 111 9.90 -13.17 15.29
N LEU A 112 9.54 -13.03 14.01
CA LEU A 112 8.65 -11.99 13.54
C LEU A 112 7.22 -12.48 13.54
N GLU A 113 6.35 -11.75 14.21
CA GLU A 113 4.93 -12.02 14.29
C GLU A 113 4.16 -10.98 13.48
N MET A 114 3.28 -11.44 12.59
CA MET A 114 2.35 -10.58 11.86
C MET A 114 0.93 -11.14 11.92
N CYS A 115 0.00 -10.34 12.42
CA CYS A 115 -1.38 -10.77 12.66
C CYS A 115 -2.36 -10.12 11.68
N SER A 116 -3.32 -10.92 11.18
CA SER A 116 -4.42 -10.42 10.36
C SER A 116 -5.71 -10.43 11.19
N LYS A 117 -6.45 -9.31 11.16
CA LYS A 117 -7.78 -9.22 11.83
C LYS A 117 -8.80 -10.21 11.26
N HIS A 118 -8.65 -10.59 10.01
CA HIS A 118 -9.57 -11.47 9.29
C HIS A 118 -8.95 -12.84 8.96
N GLY A 119 -7.79 -13.15 9.54
CA GLY A 119 -7.00 -14.33 9.18
C GLY A 119 -6.36 -14.22 7.79
N PHE A 120 -5.61 -15.24 7.40
CA PHE A 120 -5.03 -15.37 6.07
C PHE A 120 -5.87 -16.34 5.24
N SER A 121 -6.08 -16.02 3.95
CA SER A 121 -6.82 -16.90 3.05
C SER A 121 -5.98 -18.11 2.67
N ASP A 122 -6.58 -19.31 2.63
CA ASP A 122 -5.92 -20.57 2.24
C ASP A 122 -5.17 -20.46 0.91
N LYS A 123 -5.67 -19.65 -0.03
CA LYS A 123 -5.01 -19.44 -1.32
C LYS A 123 -3.65 -18.75 -1.16
N ILE A 124 -3.58 -17.73 -0.32
CA ILE A 124 -2.33 -17.00 -0.04
C ILE A 124 -1.33 -17.94 0.65
N ILE A 125 -1.82 -18.77 1.56
CA ILE A 125 -1.01 -19.75 2.28
C ILE A 125 -0.39 -20.75 1.30
N GLN A 126 -1.19 -21.28 0.36
CA GLN A 126 -0.71 -22.21 -0.65
C GLN A 126 0.27 -21.56 -1.64
N ASP A 127 -0.01 -20.34 -2.09
CA ASP A 127 0.88 -19.62 -3.01
C ASP A 127 2.26 -19.38 -2.37
N VAL A 128 2.32 -19.09 -1.05
CA VAL A 128 3.60 -18.88 -0.33
C VAL A 128 4.36 -20.19 -0.08
N ILE A 129 3.67 -21.30 0.21
CA ILE A 129 4.31 -22.59 0.55
C ILE A 129 4.80 -23.34 -0.71
N THR A 130 4.14 -23.13 -1.85
CA THR A 130 4.41 -23.91 -3.07
C THR A 130 5.64 -23.45 -3.84
N GLU A 131 6.10 -22.21 -3.64
CA GLU A 131 7.34 -21.71 -4.21
C GLU A 131 8.54 -22.08 -3.31
N LEU A 132 9.56 -22.73 -3.90
CA LEU A 132 10.69 -23.30 -3.14
C LEU A 132 11.67 -22.19 -2.74
N HIS A 133 11.36 -21.53 -1.64
CA HIS A 133 12.06 -20.36 -1.11
C HIS A 133 13.11 -20.76 -0.04
N LEU A 134 14.27 -21.22 -0.49
CA LEU A 134 15.40 -21.52 0.40
C LEU A 134 16.26 -20.26 0.60
N ASN A 135 16.52 -19.91 1.87
CA ASN A 135 17.39 -18.80 2.27
C ASN A 135 16.93 -17.42 1.73
N GLU A 136 15.63 -17.14 1.81
CA GLU A 136 15.12 -15.82 1.47
C GLU A 136 15.62 -14.79 2.48
N SER A 137 15.94 -13.59 1.98
CA SER A 137 16.44 -12.50 2.79
C SER A 137 15.49 -11.31 2.76
N CYS A 138 15.22 -10.73 3.94
CA CYS A 138 14.35 -9.57 4.08
C CYS A 138 15.07 -8.48 4.86
N GLN A 139 15.08 -7.26 4.34
CA GLN A 139 15.56 -6.10 5.09
C GLN A 139 14.41 -5.54 5.92
N VAL A 140 14.60 -5.50 7.24
CA VAL A 140 13.61 -4.99 8.19
C VAL A 140 14.15 -3.78 8.94
N SER A 141 13.22 -2.90 9.31
CA SER A 141 13.49 -1.71 10.13
C SER A 141 12.56 -1.76 11.33
N CYS A 142 13.13 -1.91 12.52
CA CYS A 142 12.39 -2.13 13.76
C CYS A 142 12.61 -0.98 14.72
N LYS A 143 11.54 -0.57 15.40
CA LYS A 143 11.57 0.36 16.53
C LYS A 143 11.42 -0.46 17.81
N ALA A 144 12.34 -0.32 18.75
CA ALA A 144 12.38 -1.20 19.92
C ALA A 144 12.63 -0.46 21.23
N THR A 145 12.28 -1.11 22.33
CA THR A 145 12.60 -0.68 23.70
C THR A 145 14.04 -1.01 24.04
N LYS A 146 14.58 -0.39 25.08
CA LYS A 146 15.94 -0.66 25.59
C LYS A 146 16.20 -2.15 25.87
N GLU A 147 15.19 -2.90 26.31
CA GLU A 147 15.28 -4.33 26.61
C GLU A 147 15.73 -5.16 25.41
N ILE A 148 15.15 -4.92 24.23
CA ILE A 148 15.50 -5.65 22.99
C ILE A 148 16.94 -5.34 22.57
N TYR A 149 17.41 -4.10 22.74
CA TYR A 149 18.80 -3.76 22.45
C TYR A 149 19.79 -4.51 23.37
N LEU A 150 19.44 -4.67 24.65
CA LEU A 150 20.24 -5.46 25.60
C LEU A 150 20.24 -6.94 25.23
N GLU A 151 19.13 -7.48 24.73
CA GLU A 151 19.08 -8.86 24.25
C GLU A 151 19.95 -9.09 23.01
N ILE A 152 19.90 -8.16 22.04
CA ILE A 152 20.74 -8.20 20.84
C ILE A 152 22.24 -8.12 21.23
N CYS A 153 22.59 -7.29 22.22
CA CYS A 153 23.95 -7.29 22.74
C CYS A 153 24.31 -8.62 23.44
N SER A 154 23.51 -9.03 24.43
CA SER A 154 23.88 -10.11 25.36
C SER A 154 23.81 -11.50 24.73
N TYR A 155 22.78 -11.74 23.90
CA TYR A 155 22.50 -13.06 23.35
C TYR A 155 22.88 -13.17 21.88
N TRP A 156 22.61 -12.14 21.05
CA TRP A 156 22.99 -12.17 19.64
C TRP A 156 24.48 -11.81 19.45
N LYS A 157 25.09 -11.21 20.49
CA LYS A 157 26.52 -10.85 20.56
C LYS A 157 26.94 -9.82 19.52
N VAL A 158 26.06 -8.85 19.24
CA VAL A 158 26.34 -7.76 18.29
C VAL A 158 27.05 -6.61 19.03
N PRO A 159 28.34 -6.34 18.76
CA PRO A 159 29.14 -5.40 19.57
C PRO A 159 28.64 -3.96 19.54
N HIS A 160 28.15 -3.51 18.38
CA HIS A 160 27.63 -2.15 18.19
C HIS A 160 26.48 -1.81 19.15
N PHE A 161 25.67 -2.80 19.54
CA PHE A 161 24.59 -2.59 20.51
C PHE A 161 25.04 -2.69 21.97
N CYS A 162 26.22 -3.27 22.24
CA CYS A 162 26.80 -3.33 23.58
C CYS A 162 27.47 -2.00 24.00
N GLU A 163 28.03 -1.25 23.05
CA GLU A 163 28.57 0.09 23.31
C GLU A 163 27.48 1.07 23.76
N LEU A 164 26.24 0.81 23.36
CA LEU A 164 25.04 1.60 23.68
C LEU A 164 24.46 1.30 25.08
N GLU A 165 24.88 0.22 25.76
CA GLU A 165 24.46 -0.09 27.13
C GLU A 165 24.99 0.95 28.14
N ASN A 166 26.18 1.49 27.86
CA ASN A 166 26.90 2.44 28.72
C ASN A 166 26.54 3.91 28.48
N SER A 167 25.89 4.21 27.35
CA SER A 167 25.48 5.56 26.99
C SER A 167 23.97 5.68 27.13
N SER A 168 23.50 6.61 27.96
CA SER A 168 22.07 6.91 28.16
C SER A 168 21.43 7.62 26.95
N THR A 169 21.79 7.21 25.73
CA THR A 169 21.46 7.90 24.47
C THR A 169 20.40 7.19 23.63
N ILE A 170 20.01 5.96 23.98
CA ILE A 170 18.82 5.35 23.35
C ILE A 170 17.59 6.04 23.93
N LEU A 171 16.94 6.91 23.13
CA LEU A 171 15.53 7.16 23.36
C LEU A 171 14.79 5.86 23.03
N ASP A 172 13.73 5.52 23.78
CA ASP A 172 12.85 4.33 23.57
C ASP A 172 12.15 4.29 22.19
N THR A 173 12.66 5.05 21.22
CA THR A 173 12.11 5.25 19.90
C THR A 173 13.11 5.14 18.75
N ASP A 174 14.37 4.82 19.02
CA ASP A 174 15.34 4.64 17.93
C ASP A 174 14.99 3.42 17.08
N THR A 175 15.33 3.50 15.80
CA THR A 175 15.09 2.44 14.82
C THR A 175 16.41 1.80 14.43
N PHE A 176 16.45 0.47 14.39
CA PHE A 176 17.59 -0.27 13.84
C PHE A 176 17.17 -1.11 12.65
N ASN A 177 18.10 -1.28 11.72
CA ASN A 177 17.89 -2.02 10.49
C ASN A 177 18.78 -3.26 10.48
N PHE A 178 18.22 -4.38 10.03
CA PHE A 178 18.97 -5.59 9.81
C PHE A 178 18.35 -6.39 8.66
N THR A 179 19.18 -7.22 8.04
CA THR A 179 18.73 -8.18 7.04
C THR A 179 18.62 -9.54 7.70
N LEU A 180 17.41 -10.09 7.72
CA LEU A 180 17.16 -11.43 8.23
C LEU A 180 17.16 -12.46 7.12
N THR A 181 17.52 -13.68 7.43
CA THR A 181 17.38 -14.84 6.54
C THR A 181 16.56 -15.93 7.24
N PHE A 182 15.61 -16.52 6.51
CA PHE A 182 14.70 -17.55 7.00
C PHE A 182 14.45 -18.65 5.94
N ASP A 183 13.95 -19.81 6.37
CA ASP A 183 13.48 -20.89 5.49
C ASP A 183 11.98 -21.11 5.71
N ILE A 184 11.20 -21.03 4.64
CA ILE A 184 9.73 -21.09 4.68
C ILE A 184 9.21 -22.46 5.13
N PHE A 185 9.97 -23.56 4.92
CA PHE A 185 9.46 -24.91 5.21
C PHE A 185 9.52 -25.31 6.69
N HIS A 186 10.48 -24.78 7.45
CA HIS A 186 10.72 -25.23 8.83
C HIS A 186 10.13 -24.30 9.89
N ASP A 187 9.85 -23.06 9.53
CA ASP A 187 9.66 -21.97 10.49
C ASP A 187 8.28 -21.29 10.41
N PHE A 188 7.34 -21.91 9.69
CA PHE A 188 6.09 -21.28 9.29
C PHE A 188 4.88 -21.91 9.96
N TYR A 189 4.22 -21.15 10.85
CA TYR A 189 2.93 -21.50 11.44
C TYR A 189 1.92 -20.40 11.15
N ILE A 190 0.81 -20.73 10.49
CA ILE A 190 -0.25 -19.78 10.16
C ILE A 190 -1.55 -20.20 10.84
N ASN A 191 -2.08 -19.31 11.66
CA ASN A 191 -3.49 -19.36 12.07
C ASN A 191 -4.07 -17.94 11.97
N ASN A 192 -4.30 -17.25 13.09
CA ASN A 192 -4.65 -15.82 13.09
C ASN A 192 -3.43 -14.90 12.88
N CYS A 193 -2.25 -15.39 13.24
CA CYS A 193 -0.97 -14.72 13.05
C CYS A 193 -0.02 -15.66 12.30
N MET A 194 0.90 -15.06 11.57
CA MET A 194 2.01 -15.70 10.90
C MET A 194 3.26 -15.42 11.72
N TYR A 195 4.01 -16.48 12.02
CA TYR A 195 5.28 -16.43 12.72
C TYR A 195 6.40 -16.82 11.77
N ILE A 196 7.46 -16.03 11.73
CA ILE A 196 8.66 -16.29 10.92
C ILE A 196 9.84 -16.32 11.89
N ARG A 197 10.44 -17.49 12.07
CA ARG A 197 11.66 -17.62 12.85
C ARG A 197 12.86 -17.11 12.05
N ILE A 198 13.78 -16.45 12.75
CA ILE A 198 14.96 -15.86 12.13
C ILE A 198 16.15 -16.81 12.31
N PHE A 199 16.71 -17.34 11.22
CA PHE A 199 17.92 -18.18 11.29
C PHE A 199 19.19 -17.37 11.45
N THR A 200 19.33 -16.31 10.66
CA THR A 200 20.49 -15.42 10.70
C THR A 200 20.07 -13.96 10.56
N ALA A 201 20.85 -13.08 11.18
CA ALA A 201 20.68 -11.64 11.09
C ALA A 201 22.01 -11.00 10.69
N GLN A 202 21.98 -10.12 9.69
CA GLN A 202 23.12 -9.33 9.25
C GLN A 202 22.84 -7.85 9.50
N PHE A 203 23.76 -7.18 10.20
CA PHE A 203 23.68 -5.75 10.48
C PHE A 203 24.61 -4.96 9.54
N SER A 204 24.69 -3.64 9.74
CA SER A 204 25.51 -2.74 8.92
C SER A 204 27.03 -3.02 8.95
N ASP A 205 27.48 -3.84 9.90
CA ASP A 205 28.86 -4.33 10.00
C ASP A 205 29.19 -5.43 8.98
N GLY A 206 28.18 -5.96 8.29
CA GLY A 206 28.32 -7.04 7.31
C GLY A 206 28.51 -8.42 7.93
N ALA A 207 28.59 -8.55 9.25
CA ALA A 207 28.75 -9.81 9.94
C ALA A 207 27.40 -10.53 10.10
N ILE A 208 27.44 -11.87 10.08
CA ILE A 208 26.26 -12.72 10.22
C ILE A 208 26.18 -13.21 11.66
N TYR A 209 25.09 -12.89 12.33
CA TYR A 209 24.80 -13.28 13.70
C TYR A 209 23.70 -14.32 13.73
N LYS A 210 23.75 -15.20 14.73
CA LYS A 210 22.68 -16.15 15.02
C LYS A 210 21.81 -15.58 16.14
N PRO A 211 20.56 -15.20 15.88
CA PRO A 211 19.66 -14.72 16.91
C PRO A 211 19.45 -15.79 17.99
N ALA A 212 19.50 -15.36 19.23
CA ALA A 212 19.17 -16.16 20.40
C ALA A 212 18.50 -15.22 21.40
N CYS A 213 17.47 -15.67 22.11
CA CYS A 213 16.84 -14.84 23.12
C CYS A 213 16.93 -15.55 24.47
N ASN A 214 16.77 -14.79 25.56
CA ASN A 214 16.64 -15.42 26.87
C ASN A 214 15.38 -16.31 26.89
N ILE A 215 15.45 -17.42 27.62
CA ILE A 215 14.26 -18.23 27.90
C ILE A 215 13.68 -17.63 29.18
N MET A 216 12.62 -16.83 29.05
CA MET A 216 11.85 -16.32 30.19
C MET A 216 10.77 -17.31 30.60
#